data_AF-A0AA36L0C7-F1
#
_entry.id   AF-A0AA36L0C7-F1
#
_cell.length_a   1.000
_cell.length_b   1.000
_cell.length_c   1.000
_cell.angle_alpha   90.00
_cell.angle_beta   90.00
_cell.angle_gamma   90.00
#
_symmetry.space_group_name_H-M   'P 1'
#
loop_
_entity.id
_entity.type
_entity.pdbx_description
1 polymer ?
#
loop_
_entity_poly.entity_id
_entity_poly.type
_entity_poly.pdbx_seq_one_letter_code
_entity_poly.pdbx_strand_id
1 'polypeptide(L)' 'MTERSASTIAELIVSLKLLLDCQVVVVGGSVGLADGYVQKVSKHLSIYSEICNVMLFPAYFRSDSGLIGATLWDRDCIT' A
#
# COMPACT_ATOMS: atom_id res chain seq x y z
N MET A 1 -13.80 -11.91 6.73
CA MET A 1 -12.40 -11.70 7.18
C MET A 1 -11.68 -10.64 6.35
N THR A 2 -11.80 -10.65 5.03
CA THR A 2 -11.16 -9.66 4.15
C THR A 2 -11.64 -8.22 4.35
N GLU A 3 -12.92 -7.99 4.70
CA GLU A 3 -13.45 -6.64 4.93
C GLU A 3 -12.83 -5.95 6.15
N ARG A 4 -12.82 -6.63 7.31
CA ARG A 4 -12.19 -6.10 8.52
C ARG A 4 -10.70 -5.81 8.30
N SER A 5 -10.01 -6.70 7.59
CA SER A 5 -8.60 -6.48 7.22
C SER A 5 -8.43 -5.25 6.32
N ALA A 6 -9.26 -5.10 5.29
CA ALA A 6 -9.20 -3.95 4.38
C ALA A 6 -9.48 -2.62 5.12
N SER A 7 -10.43 -2.60 6.05
CA SER A 7 -10.72 -1.44 6.91
C SER A 7 -9.50 -1.07 7.77
N THR A 8 -8.86 -2.04 8.42
CA THR A 8 -7.65 -1.79 9.23
C THR A 8 -6.49 -1.27 8.38
N ILE A 9 -6.32 -1.78 7.16
CA ILE A 9 -5.30 -1.25 6.24
C ILE A 9 -5.63 0.19 5.81
N ALA A 10 -6.90 0.52 5.56
CA ALA A 10 -7.30 1.90 5.26
C ALA A 10 -7.00 2.86 6.43
N GLU A 11 -7.29 2.46 7.67
CA GLU A 11 -6.94 3.24 8.88
C GLU A 11 -5.43 3.47 9.02
N LEU A 12 -4.62 2.45 8.73
CA LEU A 12 -3.16 2.56 8.71
C LEU A 12 -2.69 3.57 7.64
N ILE A 13 -3.26 3.49 6.43
CA ILE A 13 -2.93 4.40 5.33
C ILE A 13 -3.27 5.85 5.71
N VAL A 14 -4.45 6.10 6.29
CA VAL A 14 -4.84 7.43 6.79
C VAL A 14 -3.85 7.94 7.83
N SER A 15 -3.44 7.08 8.77
CA SER A 15 -2.46 7.43 9.79
C SER A 15 -1.12 7.82 9.16
N LEU A 16 -0.63 7.05 8.19
CA LEU A 16 0.61 7.36 7.47
C LEU A 16 0.50 8.64 6.64
N LYS A 17 -0.67 8.91 6.04
CA LYS A 17 -0.93 10.15 5.30
C LYS A 17 -0.86 11.37 6.22
N LEU A 18 -1.50 11.30 7.38
CA LEU A 18 -1.50 12.42 8.33
C LEU A 18 -0.13 12.65 8.99
N LEU A 19 0.65 11.59 9.21
CA LEU A 19 1.96 11.69 9.88
C LEU A 19 3.10 12.03 8.93
N LEU A 20 3.07 11.53 7.69
CA LEU A 20 4.21 11.57 6.76
C LEU A 20 3.87 12.26 5.43
N ASP A 21 2.63 12.74 5.26
CA ASP A 21 2.10 13.27 4.00
C ASP A 21 2.34 12.33 2.80
N CYS A 22 2.18 11.02 3.02
CA CYS A 22 2.43 10.04 1.96
C CYS A 22 1.50 10.31 0.74
N GLN A 23 2.03 10.19 -0.47
CA GLN A 23 1.25 10.45 -1.69
C GLN A 23 0.80 9.16 -2.38
N VAL A 24 1.60 8.10 -2.22
CA VAL A 24 1.42 6.83 -2.91
C VAL A 24 1.57 5.69 -1.92
N VAL A 25 0.64 4.74 -2.00
CA VAL A 25 0.69 3.49 -1.26
C VAL A 25 0.62 2.34 -2.25
N VAL A 26 1.58 1.42 -2.13
CA VAL A 26 1.63 0.18 -2.92
C VAL A 26 1.38 -0.99 -1.98
N VAL A 27 0.35 -1.80 -2.27
CA VAL A 27 -0.06 -2.94 -1.44
C VAL A 27 0.45 -4.24 -2.07
N GLY A 28 1.30 -4.95 -1.34
CA GLY A 28 1.87 -6.24 -1.73
C GLY A 28 1.39 -7.41 -0.88
N GLY A 29 2.12 -8.53 -0.96
CA GLY A 29 1.82 -9.76 -0.23
C GLY A 29 0.65 -10.55 -0.84
N SER A 30 0.54 -11.83 -0.46
CA SER A 30 -0.47 -12.74 -1.03
C SER A 30 -1.90 -12.24 -0.81
N VAL A 31 -2.21 -11.75 0.38
CA VAL A 31 -3.54 -11.22 0.73
C VAL A 31 -3.80 -9.88 0.05
N GLY A 32 -2.82 -8.98 0.05
CA GLY A 32 -2.95 -7.64 -0.55
C GLY A 32 -3.12 -7.67 -2.06
N LEU A 33 -2.58 -8.71 -2.70
CA LEU A 33 -2.68 -8.96 -4.14
C LEU A 33 -3.84 -9.90 -4.52
N ALA A 34 -4.66 -10.32 -3.57
CA ALA A 34 -5.85 -11.12 -3.86
C ALA A 34 -6.92 -10.26 -4.55
N ASP A 35 -7.69 -10.88 -5.43
CA ASP A 35 -8.69 -10.19 -6.25
C ASP A 35 -9.69 -9.38 -5.40
N GLY A 36 -9.86 -8.12 -5.76
CA GLY A 36 -10.79 -7.20 -5.08
C GLY A 36 -10.28 -6.62 -3.76
N TYR A 37 -9.11 -7.03 -3.25
CA TYR A 37 -8.64 -6.54 -1.94
C TYR A 37 -8.29 -5.05 -1.98
N VAL A 38 -7.53 -4.60 -2.99
CA VAL A 38 -7.17 -3.19 -3.15
C VAL A 38 -8.43 -2.31 -3.34
N GLN A 39 -9.43 -2.80 -4.06
CA GLN A 39 -10.71 -2.10 -4.25
C GLN A 39 -11.48 -1.97 -2.93
N LYS A 40 -11.45 -2.98 -2.06
CA LYS A 40 -12.04 -2.89 -0.70
C LYS A 40 -11.32 -1.86 0.16
N VAL A 41 -9.99 -1.85 0.14
CA VAL A 41 -9.19 -0.82 0.85
C VAL A 41 -9.56 0.58 0.34
N SER A 42 -9.62 0.76 -0.98
CA SER A 42 -10.02 2.03 -1.61
C SER A 42 -11.43 2.46 -1.19
N LYS A 43 -12.38 1.54 -1.12
CA LYS A 43 -13.76 1.81 -0.65
C LYS A 43 -13.80 2.27 0.81
N HIS A 44 -12.94 1.71 1.68
CA HIS A 44 -12.83 2.19 3.05
C HIS A 44 -12.14 3.55 3.14
N LEU A 45 -11.13 3.80 2.29
CA LEU A 45 -10.45 5.10 2.22
C LEU A 45 -11.38 6.23 1.77
N SER A 46 -12.35 5.96 0.89
CA SER A 46 -13.28 6.99 0.39
C SER A 46 -14.24 7.55 1.45
N ILE A 47 -14.27 6.98 2.65
CA ILE A 47 -15.07 7.48 3.78
C ILE A 47 -14.36 8.66 4.47
N TYR A 48 -13.04 8.77 4.32
CA TYR A 48 -12.24 9.83 4.93
C TYR A 48 -12.24 11.10 4.07
N SER A 49 -11.83 12.22 4.68
CA SER A 49 -11.70 13.52 3.99
C SER A 49 -10.69 13.46 2.85
N GLU A 50 -10.83 14.35 1.86
CA GLU A 50 -9.92 14.47 0.71
C GLU A 50 -8.47 14.73 1.11
N ILE A 51 -8.23 15.33 2.29
CA ILE A 51 -6.89 15.51 2.86
C ILE A 51 -6.17 14.17 3.05
N CYS A 52 -6.93 13.08 3.22
CA CYS A 52 -6.43 11.73 3.40
C CYS A 52 -6.31 10.93 2.09
N ASN A 53 -6.56 11.55 0.93
CA ASN A 53 -6.46 10.86 -0.35
C ASN A 53 -5.01 10.47 -0.66
N VAL A 54 -4.83 9.23 -1.12
CA VAL A 54 -3.57 8.69 -1.62
C VAL A 54 -3.81 7.91 -2.89
N MET A 55 -2.80 7.85 -3.75
CA MET A 55 -2.83 6.94 -4.89
C MET A 55 -2.53 5.52 -4.41
N LEU A 56 -3.42 4.57 -4.71
CA LEU A 56 -3.33 3.20 -4.23
C LEU A 56 -3.12 2.22 -5.39
N PHE A 57 -2.06 1.42 -5.33
CA PHE A 57 -1.72 0.46 -6.39
C PHE A 57 -1.39 -0.93 -5.82
N PRO A 58 -1.67 -2.02 -6.58
CA PRO A 58 -1.12 -3.32 -6.26
C PRO A 58 0.39 -3.36 -6.58
N ALA A 59 1.16 -4.11 -5.78
CA ALA A 59 2.59 -4.32 -6.03
C ALA A 59 2.82 -5.09 -7.34
N TYR A 60 3.65 -4.53 -8.22
CA TYR A 60 3.94 -5.11 -9.53
C TYR A 60 4.83 -6.37 -9.45
N PHE A 61 5.92 -6.30 -8.67
CA PHE A 61 6.94 -7.35 -8.63
C PHE A 61 6.58 -8.57 -7.76
N ARG A 62 5.39 -8.59 -7.15
CA ARG A 62 4.84 -9.70 -6.36
C ARG A 62 5.89 -10.36 -5.44
N SER A 63 6.28 -11.61 -5.71
CA SER A 63 7.22 -12.38 -4.89
C SER A 63 8.68 -11.97 -5.09
N ASP A 64 9.01 -11.39 -6.24
CA ASP A 64 10.39 -11.01 -6.60
C ASP A 64 10.77 -9.63 -6.07
N SER A 65 9.82 -8.89 -5.47
CA SER A 65 10.02 -7.53 -4.98
C SER A 65 11.18 -7.44 -3.97
N GLY A 66 11.36 -8.47 -3.14
CA GLY A 66 12.44 -8.52 -2.16
C GLY A 66 13.83 -8.61 -2.80
N LEU A 67 14.00 -9.51 -3.78
CA LEU A 67 15.27 -9.73 -4.47
C LEU A 67 15.65 -8.51 -5.33
N ILE A 68 14.69 -7.99 -6.10
CA ILE A 68 14.88 -6.82 -6.94
C ILE A 68 15.18 -5.59 -6.07
N GLY A 69 14.40 -5.38 -5.00
CA GLY A 69 14.59 -4.27 -4.08
C GLY A 69 15.96 -4.28 -3.41
N ALA A 70 16.41 -5.43 -2.90
CA ALA A 70 17.73 -5.56 -2.28
C ALA A 70 18.86 -5.23 -3.26
N THR A 71 18.75 -5.73 -4.50
CA THR A 71 19.76 -5.48 -5.54
C THR A 71 19.81 -4.00 -5.95
N LEU A 72 18.66 -3.34 -6.08
CA LEU A 72 18.61 -1.92 -6.43
C LEU A 72 19.13 -1.05 -5.28
N TRP A 73 18.73 -1.36 -4.05
CA TRP A 73 19.17 -0.61 -2.88
C TRP A 73 20.68 -0.68 -2.68
N ASP A 74 21.27 -1.86 -2.86
CA ASP A 74 22.73 -2.06 -2.82
C ASP A 74 23.45 -1.16 -3.83
N ARG A 75 22.94 -1.06 -5.05
CA ARG A 75 23.50 -0.19 -6.10
C ARG A 75 23.41 1.29 -5.74
N ASP A 76 22.26 1.73 -5.26
CA ASP A 76 22.00 3.16 -4.98
C ASP A 76 22.69 3.65 -3.69
N CYS A 77 23.02 2.75 -2.76
CA CYS A 77 23.68 3.10 -1.49
C CYS A 77 25.21 3.01 -1.52
N ILE A 78 25.79 2.30 -2.50
CA ILE A 78 27.24 2.07 -2.60
C ILE A 78 27.91 3.00 -3.63
N THR A 79 27.14 3.75 -4.42
CA THR A 79 27.62 4.90 -5.22
C THR A 79 27.40 6.21 -4.50
#